data_AF-A0A947BFE2-F1
#
_entry.id   AF-A0A947BFE2-F1
#
_cell.length_a   1.000
_cell.length_b   1.000
_cell.length_c   1.000
_cell.angle_alpha   90.00
_cell.angle_beta   90.00
_cell.angle_gamma   90.00
#
_symmetry.space_group_name_H-M   'P 1'
#
loop_
_entity.id
_entity.type
_entity.pdbx_description
1 polymer ?
#
loop_
_entity_poly.entity_id
_entity_poly.type
_entity_poly.pdbx_seq_one_letter_code
_entity_poly.pdbx_strand_id
1 'polypeptide(L)'
;MIHPFLASVTRISDLTPTNFTSTPLAREYWDTGDYVVGQVQDTRGHLCALELPAGRMIEVMEGDLMVGAFGTRVATLEAVGDWRSIDDSGELNALTAAGLFGKNTSLSPFISSPMPLKYHGHVMRNDEKVTMRGSLPEIEITDFEVPVILIVGTSMSAGKTMSGRIIVHTLSQMGLNVVGAKLTGAARYRDMLSFKDAGASAVFDFVDAGLPSSAVSEDLYREALPYLLSLISREKPDVLVA
;
A
#
# COMPACT_ATOMS: atom_id res chain seq x y z
N MET A 1 -3.68 -4.21 27.35
CA MET A 1 -2.93 -3.39 26.39
C MET A 1 -3.62 -3.59 25.05
N ILE A 2 -4.06 -2.52 24.39
CA ILE A 2 -4.72 -2.63 23.07
C ILE A 2 -3.61 -2.84 22.05
N HIS A 3 -3.60 -3.98 21.38
CA HIS A 3 -2.63 -4.28 20.33
C HIS A 3 -3.10 -3.67 19.01
N PRO A 4 -2.26 -2.88 18.32
CA PRO A 4 -2.66 -2.27 17.06
C PRO A 4 -2.82 -3.31 15.95
N PHE A 5 -3.82 -3.12 15.09
CA PHE A 5 -3.95 -3.86 13.85
C PHE A 5 -2.88 -3.42 12.86
N LEU A 6 -2.30 -4.35 12.11
CA LEU A 6 -1.38 -4.03 11.03
C LEU A 6 -2.17 -3.97 9.72
N ALA A 7 -2.03 -2.89 8.95
CA ALA A 7 -2.67 -2.77 7.64
C ALA A 7 -1.81 -3.41 6.54
N SER A 8 -2.38 -3.70 5.37
CA SER A 8 -1.69 -4.41 4.29
C SER A 8 -0.47 -3.67 3.70
N VAL A 9 -0.36 -2.35 3.90
CA VAL A 9 0.84 -1.57 3.56
C VAL A 9 2.06 -1.95 4.42
N THR A 10 1.86 -2.63 5.54
CA THR A 10 2.94 -3.11 6.43
C THR A 10 3.49 -4.49 6.05
N ARG A 11 2.94 -5.14 5.01
CA ARG A 11 3.24 -6.55 4.67
C ARG A 11 4.72 -6.84 4.32
N ILE A 12 5.49 -5.80 3.99
CA ILE A 12 6.91 -5.89 3.67
C ILE A 12 7.82 -5.80 4.91
N SER A 13 7.24 -5.51 6.07
CA SER A 13 7.95 -5.39 7.34
C SER A 13 7.77 -6.65 8.19
N ASP A 14 8.65 -6.81 9.17
CA ASP A 14 8.55 -7.82 10.22
C ASP A 14 7.75 -7.30 11.44
N LEU A 15 6.98 -6.22 11.29
CA LEU A 15 6.22 -5.64 12.39
C LEU A 15 5.23 -6.67 12.94
N THR A 16 5.19 -6.74 14.27
CA THR A 16 4.17 -7.45 15.03
C THR A 16 3.55 -6.47 16.01
N PRO A 17 2.32 -6.71 16.53
CA PRO A 17 1.70 -5.79 17.49
C PRO A 17 2.42 -5.62 18.83
N THR A 18 3.60 -6.24 19.01
CA THR A 18 4.39 -6.25 20.24
C THR A 18 5.86 -5.86 20.06
N ASN A 19 6.36 -5.69 18.83
CA ASN A 19 7.80 -5.44 18.57
C ASN A 19 8.13 -3.99 18.19
N PHE A 20 7.27 -3.04 18.55
CA PHE A 20 7.48 -1.61 18.35
C PHE A 20 6.76 -0.80 19.43
N THR A 21 7.12 0.48 19.52
CA THR A 21 6.40 1.48 20.31
C THR A 21 5.89 2.60 19.42
N SER A 22 4.93 3.39 19.91
CA SER A 22 4.39 4.54 19.19
C SER A 22 4.84 5.84 19.88
N THR A 23 5.56 6.69 19.17
CA THR A 23 6.02 7.98 19.71
C THR A 23 5.70 9.11 18.74
N PRO A 24 4.96 10.15 19.16
CA PRO A 24 4.80 11.36 18.37
C PRO A 24 6.16 12.00 18.06
N LEU A 25 6.38 12.34 16.79
CA LEU A 25 7.59 13.08 16.36
C LEU A 25 7.21 14.48 15.90
N ALA A 26 8.14 15.42 16.00
CA ALA A 26 7.97 16.76 15.44
C ALA A 26 7.79 16.70 13.92
N ARG A 27 7.03 17.65 13.35
CA ARG A 27 6.59 17.63 11.95
C ARG A 27 7.73 17.56 10.94
N GLU A 28 8.89 18.11 11.26
CA GLU A 28 10.11 18.08 10.43
C GLU A 28 10.67 16.67 10.23
N TYR A 29 10.30 15.70 11.06
CA TYR A 29 10.73 14.30 10.93
C TYR A 29 9.72 13.41 10.21
N TRP A 30 8.59 13.97 9.75
CA TRP A 30 7.56 13.20 9.04
C TRP A 30 7.93 13.10 7.56
N ASP A 31 7.75 11.92 6.99
CA ASP A 31 7.97 11.68 5.57
C ASP A 31 7.03 10.63 4.98
N THR A 32 6.99 10.58 3.66
CA THR A 32 6.29 9.54 2.89
C THR A 32 6.85 8.16 3.22
N GLY A 33 5.98 7.20 3.49
CA GLY A 33 6.38 5.83 3.81
C GLY A 33 6.80 5.62 5.26
N ASP A 34 6.65 6.63 6.11
CA ASP A 34 6.74 6.45 7.57
C ASP A 34 5.62 5.55 8.06
N TYR A 35 5.96 4.49 8.81
CA TYR A 35 4.95 3.73 9.52
C TYR A 35 4.47 4.51 10.74
N VAL A 36 3.15 4.64 10.87
CA VAL A 36 2.51 5.44 11.90
C VAL A 36 1.31 4.73 12.49
N VAL A 37 1.03 5.02 13.76
CA VAL A 37 -0.15 4.55 14.46
C VAL A 37 -1.24 5.62 14.34
N GLY A 38 -2.40 5.21 13.83
CA GLY A 38 -3.64 5.98 13.86
C GLY A 38 -4.64 5.32 14.81
N GLN A 39 -5.34 6.12 15.61
CA GLN A 39 -6.48 5.66 16.40
C GLN A 39 -7.77 5.95 15.65
N VAL A 40 -8.62 4.93 15.47
CA VAL A 40 -9.93 5.06 14.84
C VAL A 40 -10.79 6.03 15.66
N GLN A 41 -11.32 7.06 14.99
CA GLN A 41 -12.22 8.05 15.57
C GLN A 41 -13.68 7.74 15.23
N ASP A 42 -14.60 8.52 15.78
CA ASP A 42 -16.06 8.43 15.60
C ASP A 42 -16.45 7.93 14.20
N THR A 43 -16.89 6.67 14.16
CA THR A 43 -17.29 6.01 12.93
C THR A 43 -18.74 6.31 12.55
N ARG A 44 -19.45 7.12 13.34
CA ARG A 44 -20.87 7.50 13.19
C ARG A 44 -21.78 6.32 12.88
N GLY A 45 -21.49 5.16 13.49
CA GLY A 45 -22.26 3.93 13.33
C GLY A 45 -21.95 3.12 12.08
N HIS A 46 -20.86 3.43 11.36
CA HIS A 46 -20.40 2.64 10.23
C HIS A 46 -19.20 1.76 10.61
N LEU A 47 -19.24 0.50 10.20
CA LEU A 47 -18.09 -0.39 10.31
C LEU A 47 -17.04 0.08 9.29
N CYS A 48 -15.83 0.37 9.78
CA CYS A 48 -14.72 0.79 8.93
C CYS A 48 -13.89 -0.43 8.55
N ALA A 49 -13.64 -0.60 7.26
CA ALA A 49 -12.94 -1.76 6.76
C ALA A 49 -11.42 -1.52 6.69
N LEU A 50 -10.65 -2.48 7.21
CA LEU A 50 -9.19 -2.54 7.14
C LEU A 50 -8.76 -3.81 6.40
N GLU A 51 -7.82 -3.68 5.48
CA GLU A 51 -7.17 -4.79 4.78
C GLU A 51 -5.91 -5.19 5.59
N LEU A 52 -5.86 -6.43 6.08
CA LEU A 52 -4.72 -7.00 6.80
C LEU A 52 -3.56 -7.37 5.86
N PRO A 53 -2.34 -7.66 6.36
CA PRO A 53 -1.18 -8.04 5.53
C PRO A 53 -1.43 -9.25 4.64
N ALA A 54 -2.26 -10.19 5.11
CA ALA A 54 -2.69 -11.36 4.35
C ALA A 54 -3.77 -11.05 3.28
N GLY A 55 -4.21 -9.80 3.14
CA GLY A 55 -5.27 -9.40 2.21
C GLY A 55 -6.69 -9.54 2.74
N ARG A 56 -6.88 -10.14 3.92
CA ARG A 56 -8.19 -10.29 4.55
C ARG A 56 -8.74 -8.93 4.97
N MET A 57 -9.98 -8.65 4.61
CA MET A 57 -10.73 -7.51 5.13
C MET A 57 -11.28 -7.82 6.52
N ILE A 58 -11.13 -6.88 7.45
CA ILE A 58 -11.76 -6.89 8.77
C ILE A 58 -12.48 -5.57 9.01
N GLU A 59 -13.31 -5.55 10.04
CA GLU A 59 -13.95 -4.33 10.54
C GLU A 59 -13.26 -3.88 11.82
N VAL A 60 -13.05 -2.58 11.96
CA VAL A 60 -12.46 -1.95 13.16
C VAL A 60 -13.47 -1.01 13.83
N MET A 61 -13.32 -0.84 15.13
CA MET A 61 -14.18 -0.04 15.99
C MET A 61 -13.49 1.25 16.43
N GLU A 62 -14.28 2.22 16.88
CA GLU A 62 -13.76 3.44 17.51
C GLU A 62 -12.82 3.08 18.68
N GLY A 63 -11.69 3.77 18.76
CA GLY A 63 -10.66 3.54 19.76
C GLY A 63 -9.62 2.48 19.38
N ASP A 64 -9.87 1.64 18.36
CA ASP A 64 -8.88 0.70 17.85
C ASP A 64 -7.65 1.45 17.32
N LEU A 65 -6.48 0.85 17.55
CA LEU A 65 -5.22 1.34 17.01
C LEU A 65 -4.88 0.55 15.76
N MET A 66 -4.32 1.23 14.76
CA MET A 66 -3.87 0.59 13.53
C MET A 66 -2.57 1.21 13.01
N VAL A 67 -1.70 0.37 12.47
CA VAL A 67 -0.48 0.78 11.79
C VAL A 67 -0.77 0.90 10.30
N GLY A 68 -0.49 2.08 9.77
CA GLY A 68 -0.48 2.36 8.34
C GLY A 68 0.80 3.10 7.96
N ALA A 69 0.85 3.63 6.75
CA ALA A 69 1.96 4.43 6.26
C ALA A 69 1.47 5.78 5.75
N PHE A 70 2.22 6.84 6.04
CA PHE A 70 1.95 8.14 5.45
C PHE A 70 2.16 8.12 3.95
N GLY A 71 1.25 8.74 3.21
CA GLY A 71 1.42 8.92 1.77
C GLY A 71 0.37 9.82 1.15
N THR A 72 0.49 9.95 -0.17
CA THR A 72 -0.41 10.78 -0.97
C THR A 72 -1.28 9.87 -1.84
N ARG A 73 -2.56 10.17 -1.95
CA ARG A 73 -3.47 9.51 -2.88
C ARG A 73 -3.99 10.53 -3.88
N VAL A 74 -3.78 10.23 -5.16
CA VAL A 74 -4.40 10.95 -6.27
C VAL A 74 -5.37 9.99 -6.94
N ALA A 75 -6.62 10.39 -7.09
CA ALA A 75 -7.69 9.59 -7.69
C ALA A 75 -8.69 10.49 -8.40
N THR A 76 -9.32 9.98 -9.46
CA THR A 76 -10.33 10.73 -10.22
C THR A 76 -11.75 10.51 -9.70
N LEU A 77 -12.04 9.32 -9.15
CA LEU A 77 -13.38 8.92 -8.72
C LEU A 77 -13.45 8.51 -7.23
N GLU A 78 -12.34 8.61 -6.51
CA GLU A 78 -12.24 8.23 -5.11
C GLU A 78 -11.71 9.40 -4.26
N ALA A 79 -11.27 9.14 -3.02
CA ALA A 79 -10.79 10.18 -2.13
C ALA A 79 -9.34 10.56 -2.45
N VAL A 80 -9.05 11.86 -2.47
CA VAL A 80 -7.71 12.44 -2.65
C VAL A 80 -7.24 12.96 -1.32
N GLY A 81 -5.97 12.75 -1.00
CA GLY A 81 -5.41 13.23 0.25
C GLY A 81 -3.90 13.19 0.27
N ASP A 82 -3.33 13.93 1.22
CA ASP A 82 -1.89 14.03 1.41
C ASP A 82 -1.59 14.06 2.92
N TRP A 83 -0.56 13.34 3.35
CA TRP A 83 -0.09 13.39 4.73
C TRP A 83 0.40 14.79 5.12
N ARG A 84 0.95 15.55 4.17
CA ARG A 84 1.43 16.93 4.37
C ARG A 84 0.32 17.90 4.75
N SER A 85 -0.93 17.56 4.43
CA SER A 85 -2.12 18.35 4.77
C SER A 85 -2.69 18.06 6.17
N ILE A 86 -2.09 17.12 6.92
CA ILE A 86 -2.43 16.90 8.34
C ILE A 86 -1.95 18.13 9.14
N ASP A 87 -2.89 18.83 9.77
CA ASP A 87 -2.64 20.01 10.60
C ASP A 87 -2.28 19.65 12.06
N ASP A 88 -2.12 20.66 12.91
CA ASP A 88 -1.77 20.49 14.33
C ASP A 88 -2.83 19.75 15.16
N SER A 89 -4.04 19.57 14.62
CA SER A 89 -5.02 18.69 15.26
C SER A 89 -4.57 17.22 15.18
N GLY A 90 -3.70 16.85 14.23
CA GLY A 90 -3.33 15.45 14.01
C GLY A 90 -4.47 14.58 13.51
N GLU A 91 -5.58 15.17 13.05
CA GLU A 91 -6.64 14.43 12.36
C GLU A 91 -6.19 14.01 10.97
N LEU A 92 -6.46 12.75 10.64
CA LEU A 92 -6.13 12.16 9.35
C LEU A 92 -7.16 11.11 8.97
N ASN A 93 -6.95 10.47 7.83
CA ASN A 93 -7.84 9.44 7.32
C ASN A 93 -7.04 8.24 6.79
N ALA A 94 -7.66 7.06 6.84
CA ALA A 94 -7.24 5.95 5.98
C ALA A 94 -7.79 6.20 4.56
N LEU A 95 -6.98 6.82 3.71
CA LEU A 95 -7.31 7.12 2.31
C LEU A 95 -7.59 5.85 1.50
N THR A 96 -7.01 4.73 1.91
CA THR A 96 -7.36 3.40 1.43
C THR A 96 -7.48 2.43 2.60
N ALA A 97 -8.25 1.35 2.43
CA ALA A 97 -8.33 0.29 3.44
C ALA A 97 -7.00 -0.44 3.70
N ALA A 98 -5.99 -0.26 2.84
CA ALA A 98 -4.65 -0.83 3.03
C ALA A 98 -3.80 -0.10 4.09
N GLY A 99 -4.32 0.97 4.68
CA GLY A 99 -3.59 1.78 5.64
C GLY A 99 -2.74 2.88 5.01
N LEU A 100 -3.11 3.39 3.83
CA LEU A 100 -2.54 4.64 3.33
C LEU A 100 -3.11 5.82 4.10
N PHE A 101 -2.30 6.48 4.92
CA PHE A 101 -2.73 7.54 5.83
C PHE A 101 -2.37 8.93 5.31
N GLY A 102 -3.33 9.85 5.41
CA GLY A 102 -3.18 11.26 5.06
C GLY A 102 -4.45 12.05 5.35
N LYS A 103 -4.42 13.38 5.24
CA LYS A 103 -5.65 14.19 5.37
C LYS A 103 -6.40 14.16 4.04
N ASN A 104 -7.69 13.80 4.08
CA ASN A 104 -8.55 13.90 2.91
C ASN A 104 -8.73 15.38 2.51
N THR A 105 -8.39 15.72 1.27
CA THR A 105 -8.47 17.09 0.72
C THR A 105 -9.57 17.24 -0.33
N SER A 106 -9.99 16.14 -0.97
CA SER A 106 -11.10 16.13 -1.91
C SER A 106 -11.78 14.77 -1.92
N LEU A 107 -13.11 14.77 -1.97
CA LEU A 107 -13.94 13.56 -1.92
C LEU A 107 -14.90 13.53 -3.10
N SER A 108 -14.89 12.43 -3.84
CA SER A 108 -15.91 12.14 -4.85
C SER A 108 -17.29 11.99 -4.20
N PRO A 109 -18.36 12.58 -4.77
CA PRO A 109 -19.71 12.50 -4.21
C PRO A 109 -20.30 11.09 -4.23
N PHE A 110 -19.65 10.14 -4.90
CA PHE A 110 -20.11 8.76 -5.07
C PHE A 110 -19.53 7.78 -4.04
N ILE A 111 -18.72 8.25 -3.10
CA ILE A 111 -18.10 7.38 -2.08
C ILE A 111 -18.32 7.92 -0.67
N SER A 112 -18.34 7.01 0.30
CA SER A 112 -18.33 7.36 1.72
C SER A 112 -17.02 8.04 2.11
N SER A 113 -17.06 8.87 3.15
CA SER A 113 -15.86 9.48 3.71
C SER A 113 -14.85 8.41 4.13
N PRO A 114 -13.55 8.59 3.82
CA PRO A 114 -12.48 7.77 4.37
C PRO A 114 -12.55 7.66 5.90
N MET A 115 -12.18 6.49 6.43
CA MET A 115 -12.19 6.22 7.88
C MET A 115 -11.40 7.31 8.63
N PRO A 116 -12.02 8.03 9.57
CA PRO A 116 -11.36 9.08 10.32
C PRO A 116 -10.43 8.49 11.37
N LEU A 117 -9.24 9.06 11.48
CA LEU A 117 -8.21 8.65 12.42
C LEU A 117 -7.69 9.88 13.19
N LYS A 118 -7.08 9.61 14.34
CA LYS A 118 -6.23 10.55 15.08
C LYS A 118 -4.81 10.01 15.08
N TYR A 119 -3.85 10.87 14.75
CA TYR A 119 -2.44 10.54 14.80
C TYR A 119 -2.03 10.22 16.25
N HIS A 120 -1.44 9.05 16.46
CA HIS A 120 -1.00 8.57 17.77
C HIS A 120 0.53 8.52 17.90
N GLY A 121 1.26 8.42 16.79
CA GLY A 121 2.73 8.45 16.78
C GLY A 121 3.35 7.75 15.58
N HIS A 122 4.66 7.85 15.46
CA HIS A 122 5.47 7.01 14.57
C HIS A 122 5.73 5.66 15.21
N VAL A 123 5.84 4.63 14.37
CA VAL A 123 6.34 3.32 14.77
C VAL A 123 7.85 3.44 15.02
N MET A 124 8.25 3.16 16.25
CA MET A 124 9.64 3.22 16.71
C MET A 124 10.12 1.83 17.13
N ARG A 125 11.34 1.48 16.75
CA ARG A 125 12.03 0.26 17.23
C ARG A 125 13.48 0.60 17.51
N ASN A 126 13.97 0.24 18.70
CA ASN A 126 15.33 0.56 19.15
C ASN A 126 15.65 2.07 19.03
N ASP A 127 14.70 2.93 19.39
CA ASP A 127 14.77 4.39 19.27
C ASP A 127 14.89 4.95 17.84
N GLU A 128 14.75 4.09 16.82
CA GLU A 128 14.75 4.47 15.41
C GLU A 128 13.34 4.42 14.81
N LYS A 129 13.06 5.38 13.91
CA LYS A 129 11.79 5.43 13.17
C LYS A 129 11.77 4.30 12.13
N VAL A 130 10.76 3.44 12.19
CA VAL A 130 10.57 2.38 11.20
C VAL A 130 9.84 2.95 9.98
N THR A 131 10.40 2.73 8.80
CA THR A 131 9.84 3.18 7.52
C THR A 131 9.66 2.01 6.57
N MET A 132 8.82 2.20 5.55
CA MET A 132 8.62 1.21 4.50
C MET A 132 9.94 0.86 3.81
N ARG A 133 10.73 1.87 3.39
CA ARG A 133 12.02 1.66 2.73
C ARG A 133 13.06 1.04 3.66
N GLY A 134 13.09 1.43 4.93
CA GLY A 134 13.98 0.84 5.94
C GLY A 134 13.62 -0.60 6.30
N SER A 135 12.43 -1.08 5.89
CA SER A 135 12.01 -2.46 6.08
C SER A 135 12.32 -3.37 4.88
N LEU A 136 12.85 -2.82 3.80
CA LEU A 136 13.19 -3.59 2.61
C LEU A 136 14.45 -4.44 2.85
N PRO A 137 14.46 -5.72 2.46
CA PRO A 137 15.67 -6.51 2.46
C PRO A 137 16.70 -5.94 1.48
N GLU A 138 17.99 -6.09 1.79
CA GLU A 138 19.04 -5.78 0.83
C GLU A 138 19.05 -6.80 -0.31
N ILE A 139 18.99 -6.29 -1.55
CA ILE A 139 19.01 -7.10 -2.76
C ILE A 139 20.01 -6.53 -3.76
N GLU A 140 20.63 -7.41 -4.54
CA GLU A 140 21.35 -7.01 -5.74
C GLU A 140 20.36 -6.52 -6.80
N ILE A 141 20.61 -5.33 -7.35
CA ILE A 141 19.84 -4.76 -8.46
C ILE A 141 20.37 -5.36 -9.76
N THR A 142 19.46 -5.92 -10.55
CA THR A 142 19.80 -6.60 -11.80
C THR A 142 19.06 -5.97 -12.98
N ASP A 143 19.63 -6.09 -14.17
CA ASP A 143 18.92 -5.74 -15.39
C ASP A 143 17.66 -6.58 -15.55
N PHE A 144 16.60 -5.96 -16.07
CA PHE A 144 15.30 -6.59 -16.21
C PHE A 144 15.10 -7.07 -17.65
N GLU A 145 15.17 -8.39 -17.86
CA GLU A 145 15.11 -9.02 -19.19
C GLU A 145 13.81 -9.83 -19.44
N VAL A 146 12.92 -9.89 -18.45
CA VAL A 146 11.68 -10.66 -18.54
C VAL A 146 10.73 -10.03 -19.57
N PRO A 147 10.12 -10.82 -20.49
CA PRO A 147 9.07 -10.32 -21.39
C PRO A 147 7.90 -9.69 -20.62
N VAL A 148 7.46 -8.51 -21.05
CA VAL A 148 6.39 -7.74 -20.37
C VAL A 148 5.16 -7.58 -21.24
N ILE A 149 4.00 -7.91 -20.68
CA ILE A 149 2.69 -7.45 -21.16
C ILE A 149 2.25 -6.31 -20.26
N LEU A 150 2.34 -5.07 -20.77
CA LEU A 150 1.97 -3.86 -20.04
C LEU A 150 0.56 -3.39 -20.41
N ILE A 151 -0.30 -3.24 -19.42
CA ILE A 151 -1.71 -2.85 -19.54
C ILE A 151 -1.88 -1.42 -19.07
N VAL A 152 -1.82 -0.48 -20.02
CA VAL A 152 -2.04 0.95 -19.77
C VAL A 152 -3.49 1.31 -20.04
N GLY A 153 -4.05 2.22 -19.26
CA GLY A 153 -5.41 2.72 -19.46
C GLY A 153 -5.58 4.14 -18.95
N THR A 154 -6.46 4.89 -19.59
CA THR A 154 -6.64 6.34 -19.40
C THR A 154 -7.46 6.73 -18.17
N SER A 155 -8.13 5.77 -17.53
CA SER A 155 -8.96 6.01 -16.36
C SER A 155 -9.01 4.83 -15.38
N MET A 156 -9.47 5.10 -14.16
CA MET A 156 -9.91 4.08 -13.21
C MET A 156 -11.09 3.30 -13.80
N SER A 157 -11.25 2.03 -13.41
CA SER A 157 -12.33 1.15 -13.89
C SER A 157 -12.38 0.93 -15.41
N ALA A 158 -11.30 1.24 -16.15
CA ALA A 158 -11.18 1.00 -17.59
C ALA A 158 -10.96 -0.48 -17.99
N GLY A 159 -11.24 -1.43 -17.09
CA GLY A 159 -11.08 -2.87 -17.35
C GLY A 159 -9.66 -3.44 -17.18
N LYS A 160 -8.65 -2.63 -16.82
CA LYS A 160 -7.23 -3.08 -16.68
C LYS A 160 -7.07 -4.35 -15.85
N THR A 161 -7.61 -4.36 -14.63
CA THR A 161 -7.52 -5.52 -13.72
C THR A 161 -8.23 -6.75 -14.29
N MET A 162 -9.35 -6.57 -15.00
CA MET A 162 -10.07 -7.69 -15.62
C MET A 162 -9.29 -8.26 -16.81
N SER A 163 -8.77 -7.41 -17.69
CA SER A 163 -7.92 -7.84 -18.80
C SER A 163 -6.68 -8.56 -18.30
N GLY A 164 -6.01 -8.00 -17.27
CA GLY A 164 -4.85 -8.64 -16.64
C GLY A 164 -5.18 -10.00 -16.04
N ARG A 165 -6.32 -10.14 -15.32
CA ARG A 165 -6.80 -11.46 -14.84
C ARG A 165 -6.94 -12.46 -15.97
N ILE A 166 -7.56 -12.08 -17.08
CA ILE A 166 -7.79 -12.97 -18.22
C ILE A 166 -6.45 -13.41 -18.82
N ILE A 167 -5.54 -12.45 -19.05
CA ILE A 167 -4.21 -12.73 -19.60
C ILE A 167 -3.42 -13.67 -18.68
N VAL A 168 -3.36 -13.36 -17.38
CA VAL A 168 -2.70 -14.20 -16.37
C VAL A 168 -3.29 -15.61 -16.37
N HIS A 169 -4.62 -15.73 -16.37
CA HIS A 169 -5.30 -17.01 -16.37
C HIS A 169 -4.97 -17.84 -17.61
N THR A 170 -5.06 -17.24 -18.80
CA THR A 170 -4.76 -17.94 -20.06
C THR A 170 -3.30 -18.41 -20.11
N LEU A 171 -2.34 -17.56 -19.77
CA LEU A 171 -0.92 -17.90 -19.81
C LEU A 171 -0.56 -18.96 -18.75
N SER A 172 -1.15 -18.88 -17.56
CA SER A 172 -0.99 -19.89 -16.50
C SER A 172 -1.55 -21.25 -16.95
N GLN A 173 -2.71 -21.29 -17.62
CA GLN A 173 -3.27 -22.52 -18.20
C GLN A 173 -2.40 -23.11 -19.32
N MET A 174 -1.56 -22.30 -19.97
CA MET A 174 -0.57 -22.76 -20.94
C MET A 174 0.70 -23.32 -20.29
N GLY A 175 0.78 -23.33 -18.95
CA GLY A 175 1.92 -23.83 -18.19
C GLY A 175 3.07 -22.83 -18.02
N LEU A 176 2.86 -21.55 -18.33
CA LEU A 176 3.87 -20.52 -18.15
C LEU A 176 3.95 -20.05 -16.70
N ASN A 177 5.17 -19.74 -16.25
CA ASN A 177 5.43 -19.05 -14.98
C ASN A 177 5.11 -17.56 -15.11
N VAL A 178 3.88 -17.18 -14.77
CA VAL A 178 3.39 -15.79 -14.89
C VAL A 178 3.53 -15.06 -13.56
N VAL A 179 4.25 -13.93 -13.57
CA VAL A 179 4.22 -12.98 -12.45
C VAL A 179 3.29 -11.82 -12.79
N GLY A 180 2.45 -11.45 -11.83
CA GLY A 180 1.57 -10.30 -11.92
C GLY A 180 2.14 -9.09 -11.19
N ALA A 181 2.00 -7.88 -11.73
CA ALA A 181 2.36 -6.69 -10.97
C ALA A 181 1.40 -5.53 -11.15
N LYS A 182 1.45 -4.58 -10.21
CA LYS A 182 0.84 -3.25 -10.34
C LYS A 182 1.88 -2.18 -10.03
N LEU A 183 2.31 -1.51 -11.09
CA LEU A 183 3.39 -0.52 -11.00
C LEU A 183 2.91 0.83 -10.46
N THR A 184 1.62 1.16 -10.62
CA THR A 184 1.07 2.48 -10.24
C THR A 184 -0.21 2.42 -9.44
N GLY A 185 -0.48 3.46 -8.65
CA GLY A 185 -1.71 3.64 -7.89
C GLY A 185 -1.46 3.94 -6.42
N ALA A 186 -2.41 3.52 -5.57
CA ALA A 186 -2.35 3.65 -4.12
C ALA A 186 -2.50 2.27 -3.48
N ALA A 187 -1.85 2.04 -2.34
CA ALA A 187 -1.78 0.72 -1.70
C ALA A 187 -3.18 0.11 -1.55
N ARG A 188 -3.39 -1.04 -2.19
CA ARG A 188 -4.55 -1.94 -2.07
C ARG A 188 -4.17 -3.30 -2.62
N TYR A 189 -4.21 -4.31 -1.76
CA TYR A 189 -3.74 -5.64 -2.12
C TYR A 189 -4.73 -6.39 -3.03
N ARG A 190 -6.02 -6.01 -3.01
CA ARG A 190 -7.10 -6.54 -3.86
C ARG A 190 -6.70 -6.83 -5.32
N ASP A 191 -6.06 -5.88 -6.01
CA ASP A 191 -5.75 -6.05 -7.43
C ASP A 191 -4.68 -7.14 -7.65
N MET A 192 -3.74 -7.27 -6.72
CA MET A 192 -2.69 -8.29 -6.75
C MET A 192 -3.23 -9.66 -6.36
N LEU A 193 -4.06 -9.75 -5.32
CA LEU A 193 -4.76 -11.00 -4.99
C LEU A 193 -5.61 -11.49 -6.15
N SER A 194 -6.22 -10.56 -6.90
CA SER A 194 -6.98 -10.90 -8.10
C SER A 194 -6.12 -11.55 -9.20
N PHE A 195 -4.86 -11.13 -9.39
CA PHE A 195 -3.92 -11.83 -10.30
C PHE A 195 -3.44 -13.16 -9.71
N LYS A 196 -3.23 -13.23 -8.39
CA LYS A 196 -2.88 -14.47 -7.70
C LYS A 196 -3.97 -15.54 -7.89
N ASP A 197 -5.23 -15.17 -7.69
CA ASP A 197 -6.40 -16.03 -7.90
C ASP A 197 -6.57 -16.47 -9.36
N ALA A 198 -6.07 -15.69 -10.32
CA ALA A 198 -6.11 -16.02 -11.73
C ALA A 198 -5.05 -17.05 -12.14
N GLY A 199 -4.04 -17.29 -11.30
CA GLY A 199 -2.99 -18.28 -11.54
C GLY A 199 -1.57 -17.71 -11.61
N ALA A 200 -1.34 -16.45 -11.22
CA ALA A 200 0.02 -15.91 -11.11
C ALA A 200 0.84 -16.66 -10.03
N SER A 201 2.09 -16.97 -10.34
CA SER A 201 3.02 -17.64 -9.41
C SER A 201 3.46 -16.72 -8.28
N ALA A 202 3.65 -15.44 -8.58
CA ALA A 202 3.87 -14.37 -7.60
C ALA A 202 3.18 -13.08 -8.04
N VAL A 203 2.97 -12.16 -7.09
CA VAL A 203 2.36 -10.86 -7.34
C VAL A 203 3.10 -9.76 -6.59
N PHE A 204 3.30 -8.60 -7.22
CA PHE A 204 4.03 -7.49 -6.64
C PHE A 204 3.38 -6.13 -6.96
N ASP A 205 3.46 -5.18 -6.05
CA ASP A 205 3.16 -3.78 -6.34
C ASP A 205 4.23 -2.84 -5.75
N PHE A 206 4.08 -1.53 -5.94
CA PHE A 206 5.01 -0.52 -5.44
C PHE A 206 5.21 -0.54 -3.90
N VAL A 207 4.32 -1.17 -3.12
CA VAL A 207 4.55 -1.41 -1.67
C VAL A 207 5.70 -2.36 -1.46
N ASP A 208 5.89 -3.36 -2.33
CA ASP A 208 7.03 -4.29 -2.28
C ASP A 208 8.37 -3.58 -2.56
N ALA A 209 8.33 -2.35 -3.08
CA ALA A 209 9.47 -1.44 -3.23
C ALA A 209 9.48 -0.28 -2.21
N GLY A 210 8.74 -0.43 -1.11
CA GLY A 210 8.76 0.50 0.02
C GLY A 210 7.98 1.79 -0.22
N LEU A 211 7.05 1.81 -1.18
CA LEU A 211 6.21 2.99 -1.45
C LEU A 211 4.75 2.77 -1.00
N PRO A 212 4.12 3.75 -0.33
CA PRO A 212 2.72 3.66 0.08
C PRO A 212 1.74 3.95 -1.08
N SER A 213 2.22 4.66 -2.11
CA SER A 213 1.56 4.93 -3.39
C SER A 213 2.60 5.30 -4.44
N SER A 214 2.21 5.33 -5.71
CA SER A 214 3.05 5.88 -6.79
C SER A 214 2.93 7.41 -6.93
N ALA A 215 2.17 8.09 -6.07
CA ALA A 215 2.05 9.54 -6.05
C ALA A 215 3.21 10.16 -5.25
N VAL A 216 4.42 9.99 -5.79
CA VAL A 216 5.69 10.44 -5.21
C VAL A 216 6.49 11.23 -6.25
N SER A 217 7.62 11.80 -5.86
CA SER A 217 8.55 12.42 -6.82
C SER A 217 9.05 11.41 -7.86
N GLU A 218 9.35 11.90 -9.06
CA GLU A 218 9.92 11.09 -10.14
C GLU A 218 11.19 10.36 -9.70
N ASP A 219 12.12 11.05 -9.02
CA ASP A 219 13.38 10.47 -8.55
C ASP A 219 13.15 9.27 -7.63
N LEU A 220 12.32 9.44 -6.60
CA LEU A 220 11.95 8.36 -5.68
C LEU A 220 11.33 7.16 -6.40
N TYR A 221 10.47 7.39 -7.40
CA TYR A 221 9.87 6.31 -8.17
C TYR A 221 10.91 5.60 -9.06
N ARG A 222 11.84 6.36 -9.67
CA ARG A 222 12.95 5.84 -10.47
C ARG A 222 13.95 5.03 -9.65
N GLU A 223 14.09 5.30 -8.37
CA GLU A 223 14.88 4.46 -7.45
C GLU A 223 14.13 3.17 -7.05
N ALA A 224 12.83 3.27 -6.80
CA ALA A 224 12.03 2.13 -6.33
C ALA A 224 11.75 1.09 -7.44
N LEU A 225 11.60 1.53 -8.68
CA LEU A 225 11.24 0.65 -9.79
C LEU A 225 12.30 -0.43 -10.08
N PRO A 226 13.61 -0.13 -10.21
CA PRO A 226 14.64 -1.16 -10.38
C PRO A 226 14.67 -2.20 -9.26
N TYR A 227 14.42 -1.77 -8.02
CA TYR A 227 14.29 -2.68 -6.88
C TYR A 227 13.11 -3.64 -7.06
N LEU A 228 11.92 -3.11 -7.41
CA LEU A 228 10.74 -3.93 -7.69
C LEU A 228 10.97 -4.93 -8.82
N LEU A 229 11.58 -4.48 -9.91
CA LEU A 229 11.89 -5.31 -11.06
C LEU A 229 12.90 -6.41 -10.71
N SER A 230 13.87 -6.11 -9.84
CA SER A 230 14.84 -7.10 -9.36
C SER A 230 14.17 -8.18 -8.48
N LEU A 231 13.16 -7.82 -7.67
CA LEU A 231 12.34 -8.80 -6.96
C LEU A 231 11.57 -9.70 -7.92
N ILE A 232 10.95 -9.12 -8.96
CA ILE A 232 10.23 -9.87 -9.98
C ILE A 232 11.16 -10.84 -10.73
N SER A 233 12.36 -10.39 -11.13
CA SER A 233 13.33 -11.24 -11.83
C SER A 233 13.77 -12.46 -11.02
N ARG A 234 13.80 -12.38 -9.69
CA ARG A 234 14.18 -13.51 -8.81
C ARG A 234 13.19 -14.66 -8.85
N GLU A 235 11.92 -14.38 -9.17
CA GLU A 235 10.88 -15.41 -9.39
C GLU A 235 11.07 -16.17 -10.70
N LYS A 236 12.03 -15.75 -11.54
CA LYS A 236 12.34 -16.32 -12.87
C LYS A 236 11.07 -16.53 -13.73
N PRO A 237 10.21 -15.50 -13.89
CA PRO A 237 9.01 -15.60 -14.70
C PRO A 237 9.34 -15.80 -16.18
N ASP A 238 8.47 -16.54 -16.87
CA ASP A 238 8.46 -16.57 -18.33
C ASP A 238 7.90 -15.24 -18.89
N VAL A 239 7.01 -14.58 -18.13
CA VAL A 239 6.34 -13.33 -18.51
C VAL A 239 5.84 -12.55 -17.29
N LEU A 240 6.00 -11.23 -17.34
CA LEU A 240 5.39 -10.28 -16.42
C LEU A 240 4.11 -9.70 -17.05
N VAL A 241 3.00 -9.72 -16.30
CA VAL A 241 1.75 -9.00 -16.64
C VAL A 241 1.58 -7.83 -15.68
N ALA A 242 1.67 -6.60 -16.16
CA ALA A 242 1.72 -5.38 -15.34
C ALA A 242 0.75 -4.28 -15.80
#